data_AF-A0A382ZFY9-F1
#
_entry.id   AF-A0A382ZFY9-F1
#
_cell.length_a   1.000
_cell.length_b   1.000
_cell.length_c   1.000
_cell.angle_alpha   90.00
_cell.angle_beta   90.00
_cell.angle_gamma   90.00
#
_symmetry.space_group_name_H-M   'P 1'
#
loop_
_entity.id
_entity.type
_entity.pdbx_description
1 polymer ?
#
loop_
_entity_poly.entity_id
_entity_poly.type
_entity_poly.pdbx_seq_one_letter_code
_entity_poly.pdbx_strand_id
1 'polypeptide(L)'
;MARESRQAKRDRQYEEINEYRDLLEAPDRFEEGFTRKTLIGVLFIAFIMTPGQMYLSLVTGIGIGDAAQWVTVILFIEVAKRSFTTLRRQEIFLLTYVASQLIVRAETQTFLQLIWRQYFVGSPEAAQFGLTEKLVGLQWKGYGWFSPSPDSEAIIQRTFFHEDWLLPILLLVIGIIVS
;
A
#
# COMPACT_ATOMS: atom_id res chain seq x y z
N MET A 1 -39.41 38.33 -27.89
CA MET A 1 -38.44 38.88 -26.91
C MET A 1 -38.25 38.01 -25.66
N ALA A 2 -39.14 37.98 -24.66
CA ALA A 2 -38.87 37.21 -23.41
C ALA A 2 -38.92 35.67 -23.54
N ARG A 3 -39.63 35.14 -24.54
CA ARG A 3 -39.67 33.69 -24.83
C ARG A 3 -38.42 33.21 -25.58
N GLU A 4 -37.89 34.00 -26.51
CA GLU A 4 -36.68 33.69 -27.27
C GLU A 4 -35.43 33.65 -26.37
N SER A 5 -35.32 34.55 -25.39
CA SER A 5 -34.19 34.55 -24.45
C SER A 5 -34.18 33.34 -23.51
N ARG A 6 -35.38 32.82 -23.16
CA ARG A 6 -35.54 31.60 -22.36
C ARG A 6 -35.20 30.35 -23.17
N GLN A 7 -35.53 30.33 -24.45
CA GLN A 7 -35.26 29.22 -25.35
C GLN A 7 -33.76 29.12 -25.65
N ALA A 8 -33.10 30.23 -25.99
CA ALA A 8 -31.66 30.29 -26.20
C ALA A 8 -30.83 29.89 -24.95
N LYS A 9 -31.32 30.17 -23.74
CA LYS A 9 -30.71 29.69 -22.49
C LYS A 9 -30.85 28.17 -22.33
N ARG A 10 -32.01 27.61 -22.67
CA ARG A 10 -32.23 26.15 -22.66
C ARG A 10 -31.33 25.46 -23.68
N ASP A 11 -31.23 26.00 -24.89
CA ASP A 11 -30.45 25.39 -25.97
C ASP A 11 -28.96 25.34 -25.62
N ARG A 12 -28.39 26.42 -25.07
CA ARG A 12 -27.01 26.40 -24.51
C ARG A 12 -26.83 25.40 -23.40
N GLN A 13 -27.81 25.30 -22.50
CA GLN A 13 -27.75 24.33 -21.40
C GLN A 13 -27.75 22.88 -21.93
N TYR A 14 -28.50 22.59 -23.00
CA TYR A 14 -28.47 21.27 -23.63
C TYR A 14 -27.17 21.02 -24.41
N GLU A 15 -26.58 22.05 -25.01
CA GLU A 15 -25.29 21.98 -25.70
C GLU A 15 -24.15 21.68 -24.72
N GLU A 16 -24.10 22.38 -23.58
CA GLU A 16 -23.16 22.09 -22.49
C GLU A 16 -23.36 20.65 -21.96
N ILE A 17 -24.61 20.23 -21.71
CA ILE A 17 -24.90 18.86 -21.24
C ILE A 17 -24.47 17.80 -22.26
N ASN A 18 -24.67 18.05 -23.56
CA ASN A 18 -24.25 17.13 -24.61
C ASN A 18 -22.73 17.07 -24.72
N GLU A 19 -22.02 18.19 -24.59
CA GLU A 19 -20.56 18.21 -24.53
C GLU A 19 -20.03 17.36 -23.36
N TYR A 20 -20.62 17.49 -22.16
CA TYR A 20 -20.27 16.61 -21.03
C TYR A 20 -20.61 15.14 -21.27
N ARG A 21 -21.66 14.86 -22.03
CA ARG A 21 -22.10 13.49 -22.35
C ARG A 21 -21.19 12.84 -23.39
N ASP A 22 -20.72 13.60 -24.38
CA ASP A 22 -19.77 13.16 -25.40
C ASP A 22 -18.39 12.90 -24.78
N LEU A 23 -18.00 13.68 -23.76
CA LEU A 23 -16.81 13.39 -22.95
C LEU A 23 -16.90 12.09 -22.14
N LEU A 24 -18.11 11.55 -21.95
CA LEU A 24 -18.39 10.32 -21.21
C LEU A 24 -18.79 9.14 -22.12
N GLU A 25 -18.68 9.28 -23.44
CA GLU A 25 -18.94 8.15 -24.33
C GLU A 25 -17.99 6.99 -24.05
N ALA A 26 -18.58 5.81 -23.85
CA ALA A 26 -17.82 4.61 -23.58
C ALA A 26 -16.99 4.24 -24.83
N PRO A 27 -15.72 3.84 -24.66
CA PRO A 27 -14.88 3.48 -25.79
C PRO A 27 -15.46 2.27 -26.54
N ASP A 28 -15.40 2.29 -27.87
CA ASP A 28 -15.88 1.20 -28.72
C ASP A 28 -15.20 -0.15 -28.45
N ARG A 29 -13.98 -0.11 -27.89
CA ARG A 29 -13.18 -1.30 -27.57
C ARG A 29 -12.40 -1.11 -26.27
N PHE A 30 -12.43 -2.15 -25.43
CA PHE A 30 -11.55 -2.26 -24.27
C PHE A 30 -10.28 -3.01 -24.67
N GLU A 31 -9.12 -2.43 -24.36
CA GLU A 31 -7.83 -3.12 -24.50
C GLU A 31 -7.40 -3.77 -23.19
N GLU A 32 -6.67 -4.87 -23.29
CA GLU A 32 -6.13 -5.56 -22.14
C GLU A 32 -4.87 -4.86 -21.60
N GLY A 33 -4.87 -4.57 -20.30
CA GLY A 33 -3.71 -4.07 -19.58
C GLY A 33 -2.86 -5.18 -18.94
N PHE A 34 -3.39 -6.40 -18.81
CA PHE A 34 -2.68 -7.51 -18.20
C PHE A 34 -1.71 -8.15 -19.19
N THR A 35 -0.47 -7.69 -19.18
CA THR A 35 0.59 -8.17 -20.05
C THR A 35 1.78 -8.67 -19.23
N ARG A 36 2.73 -9.36 -19.88
CA ARG A 36 4.00 -9.76 -19.25
C ARG A 36 4.76 -8.57 -18.64
N LYS A 37 4.66 -7.37 -19.25
CA LYS A 37 5.27 -6.15 -18.71
C LYS A 37 4.63 -5.77 -17.38
N THR A 38 3.30 -5.80 -17.31
CA THR A 38 2.60 -5.50 -16.06
C THR A 38 2.85 -6.55 -14.99
N LEU A 39 2.94 -7.84 -15.34
CA LEU A 39 3.26 -8.90 -14.39
C LEU A 39 4.63 -8.65 -13.72
N ILE A 40 5.65 -8.34 -14.52
CA ILE A 40 6.99 -8.00 -14.01
C ILE A 40 6.91 -6.74 -13.12
N GLY A 41 6.12 -5.75 -13.53
CA GLY A 41 5.97 -4.52 -12.75
C GLY A 41 5.27 -4.71 -11.41
N VAL A 42 4.23 -5.54 -11.37
CA VAL A 42 3.56 -5.91 -10.11
C VAL A 42 4.49 -6.67 -9.19
N LEU A 43 5.32 -7.59 -9.70
CA LEU A 43 6.31 -8.30 -8.89
C LEU A 43 7.36 -7.34 -8.31
N PHE A 44 7.84 -6.38 -9.10
CA PHE A 44 8.75 -5.35 -8.60
C PHE A 44 8.12 -4.51 -7.49
N ILE A 45 6.86 -4.08 -7.67
CA ILE A 45 6.14 -3.35 -6.63
C ILE A 45 6.08 -4.19 -5.35
N ALA A 46 5.62 -5.44 -5.46
CA ALA A 46 5.38 -6.30 -4.31
C ALA A 46 6.65 -6.69 -3.53
N PHE A 47 7.75 -7.02 -4.24
CA PHE A 47 8.96 -7.55 -3.61
C PHE A 47 10.05 -6.51 -3.33
N ILE A 48 10.02 -5.35 -3.98
CA ILE A 48 11.06 -4.33 -3.85
C ILE A 48 10.50 -3.03 -3.28
N MET A 49 9.48 -2.45 -3.92
CA MET A 49 8.96 -1.15 -3.50
C MET A 49 8.20 -1.22 -2.17
N THR A 50 7.32 -2.20 -2.03
CA THR A 50 6.52 -2.37 -0.82
C THR A 50 7.40 -2.60 0.43
N PRO A 51 8.36 -3.55 0.44
CA PRO A 51 9.26 -3.70 1.59
C PRO A 51 10.14 -2.49 1.85
N GLY A 52 10.61 -1.81 0.79
CA GLY A 52 11.43 -0.60 0.91
C GLY A 52 10.69 0.55 1.58
N GLN A 53 9.43 0.77 1.20
CA GLN A 53 8.57 1.76 1.82
C GLN A 53 8.27 1.39 3.29
N MET A 54 7.95 0.12 3.58
CA MET A 54 7.70 -0.34 4.95
C MET A 54 8.92 -0.04 5.84
N TYR A 55 10.13 -0.37 5.39
CA TYR A 55 11.35 -0.06 6.11
C TYR A 55 11.51 1.45 6.35
N LEU A 56 11.32 2.28 5.31
CA LEU A 56 11.47 3.72 5.48
C LEU A 56 10.44 4.25 6.48
N SER A 57 9.20 3.79 6.42
CA SER A 57 8.15 4.14 7.38
C SER A 57 8.51 3.80 8.83
N LEU A 58 9.22 2.70 9.07
CA LEU A 58 9.68 2.31 10.42
C LEU A 58 10.77 3.27 10.93
N VAL A 59 11.72 3.64 10.07
CA VAL A 59 12.89 4.45 10.46
C VAL A 59 12.55 5.92 10.58
N THR A 60 11.79 6.48 9.64
CA THR A 60 11.47 7.91 9.61
C THR A 60 10.21 8.25 10.42
N GLY A 61 9.42 7.24 10.78
CA GLY A 61 8.11 7.40 11.41
C GLY A 61 7.04 8.02 10.49
N ILE A 62 7.37 8.31 9.24
CA ILE A 62 6.48 8.92 8.25
C ILE A 62 6.49 8.04 6.99
N GLY A 63 5.31 7.60 6.57
CA GLY A 63 5.15 6.90 5.29
C GLY A 63 5.42 7.83 4.11
N ILE A 64 6.04 7.31 3.04
CA ILE A 64 6.21 8.03 1.77
C ILE A 64 4.84 8.26 1.09
N GLY A 65 3.80 7.54 1.54
CA GLY A 65 2.41 7.70 1.11
C GLY A 65 2.26 7.63 -0.42
N ASP A 66 1.38 8.49 -0.94
CA ASP A 66 1.05 8.55 -2.36
C ASP A 66 2.26 8.84 -3.28
N ALA A 67 3.33 9.46 -2.76
CA ALA A 67 4.51 9.76 -3.58
C ALA A 67 5.25 8.48 -4.02
N ALA A 68 5.27 7.43 -3.19
CA ALA A 68 5.91 6.16 -3.54
C ALA A 68 5.27 5.50 -4.76
N GLN A 69 3.95 5.63 -4.88
CA GLN A 69 3.19 5.11 -6.03
C GLN A 69 3.65 5.79 -7.33
N TRP A 70 3.65 7.13 -7.36
CA TRP A 70 4.00 7.88 -8.57
C TRP A 70 5.45 7.68 -8.97
N VAL A 71 6.38 7.65 -8.01
CA VAL A 71 7.80 7.35 -8.28
C VAL A 71 7.94 5.98 -8.93
N THR A 72 7.23 4.96 -8.44
CA THR A 72 7.27 3.63 -9.03
C THR A 72 6.78 3.63 -10.48
N VAL A 73 5.65 4.27 -10.74
CA VAL A 73 5.07 4.36 -12.10
C VAL A 73 6.03 5.09 -13.05
N ILE A 74 6.61 6.21 -12.60
CA ILE A 74 7.57 6.99 -13.40
C ILE A 74 8.82 6.16 -13.72
N LEU A 75 9.36 5.43 -12.74
CA LEU A 75 10.52 4.55 -12.97
C LEU A 75 10.20 3.47 -14.00
N PHE A 76 9.01 2.87 -13.97
CA PHE A 76 8.60 1.88 -14.98
C PHE A 76 8.48 2.46 -16.37
N ILE A 77 7.89 3.65 -16.50
CA ILE A 77 7.79 4.36 -17.78
C ILE A 77 9.20 4.67 -18.31
N GLU A 78 10.10 5.11 -17.45
CA GLU A 78 11.47 5.44 -17.82
C GLU A 78 12.29 4.22 -18.21
N VAL A 79 12.16 3.09 -17.49
CA VAL A 79 12.79 1.81 -17.84
C VAL A 79 12.23 1.29 -19.17
N ALA A 80 10.92 1.37 -19.39
CA ALA A 80 10.31 0.97 -20.65
C ALA A 80 10.89 1.76 -21.82
N LYS A 81 10.95 3.10 -21.69
CA LYS A 81 11.55 4.01 -22.69
C LYS A 81 13.00 3.66 -22.99
N ARG A 82 13.83 3.43 -21.96
CA ARG A 82 15.24 3.06 -22.11
C ARG A 82 15.45 1.68 -22.74
N SER A 83 14.47 0.79 -22.58
CA SER A 83 14.46 -0.54 -23.20
C SER A 83 13.93 -0.51 -24.64
N PHE A 84 13.72 0.67 -25.24
CA PHE A 84 13.07 0.85 -26.54
C PHE A 84 11.68 0.21 -26.62
N THR A 85 10.97 0.17 -25.49
CA THR A 85 9.59 -0.32 -25.40
C THR A 85 8.67 0.81 -24.93
N THR A 86 7.37 0.65 -25.16
CA THR A 86 6.34 1.57 -24.63
C THR A 86 5.38 0.83 -23.73
N LEU A 87 4.81 1.54 -22.77
CA LEU A 87 3.68 1.08 -21.96
C LEU A 87 2.40 1.70 -22.51
N ARG A 88 1.39 0.87 -22.75
CA ARG A 88 0.05 1.34 -23.13
C ARG A 88 -0.64 1.99 -21.94
N ARG A 89 -1.66 2.80 -22.20
CA ARG A 89 -2.44 3.47 -21.14
C ARG A 89 -3.03 2.46 -20.15
N GLN A 90 -3.47 1.31 -20.64
CA GLN A 90 -4.06 0.22 -19.85
C GLN A 90 -3.01 -0.46 -18.95
N GLU A 91 -1.79 -0.64 -19.45
CA GLU A 91 -0.67 -1.18 -18.66
C GLU A 91 -0.28 -0.19 -17.55
N ILE A 92 -0.21 1.11 -17.86
CA ILE A 92 0.07 2.17 -16.89
C ILE A 92 -1.04 2.24 -15.83
N PHE A 93 -2.30 2.20 -16.25
CA PHE A 93 -3.45 2.20 -15.34
C PHE A 93 -3.39 1.01 -14.38
N LEU A 94 -3.16 -0.20 -14.90
CA LEU A 94 -3.07 -1.41 -14.09
C LEU A 94 -1.91 -1.33 -13.09
N LEU A 95 -0.72 -0.92 -13.53
CA LEU A 95 0.44 -0.74 -12.65
C LEU A 95 0.18 0.31 -11.56
N THR A 96 -0.47 1.42 -11.91
CA THR A 96 -0.80 2.49 -10.96
C THR A 96 -1.82 2.00 -9.93
N TYR A 97 -2.85 1.29 -10.39
CA TYR A 97 -3.89 0.73 -9.52
C TYR A 97 -3.33 -0.35 -8.58
N VAL A 98 -2.51 -1.27 -9.10
CA VAL A 98 -1.91 -2.30 -8.25
C VAL A 98 -0.91 -1.69 -7.27
N ALA A 99 -0.11 -0.71 -7.71
CA ALA A 99 0.77 0.04 -6.82
C ALA A 99 -0.01 0.69 -5.68
N SER A 100 -1.11 1.40 -5.98
CA SER A 100 -1.94 2.04 -4.95
C SER A 100 -2.47 1.02 -3.95
N GLN A 101 -3.04 -0.09 -4.42
CA GLN A 101 -3.61 -1.11 -3.55
C GLN A 101 -2.54 -1.82 -2.70
N LEU A 102 -1.37 -2.14 -3.26
CA LEU A 102 -0.29 -2.79 -2.52
C LEU A 102 0.36 -1.88 -1.49
N ILE A 103 0.59 -0.61 -1.84
CA ILE A 103 1.17 0.40 -0.95
C ILE A 103 0.23 0.70 0.21
N VAL A 104 -1.05 0.98 -0.07
CA VAL A 104 -2.05 1.24 0.97
C VAL A 104 -2.20 0.02 1.87
N ARG A 105 -2.27 -1.19 1.29
CA ARG A 105 -2.32 -2.41 2.09
C ARG A 105 -1.07 -2.56 2.92
N ALA A 106 0.12 -2.29 2.41
CA ALA A 106 1.34 -2.41 3.21
C ALA A 106 1.31 -1.54 4.48
N GLU A 107 0.77 -0.32 4.40
CA GLU A 107 0.66 0.60 5.53
C GLU A 107 -0.47 0.24 6.48
N THR A 108 -1.59 -0.25 5.94
CA THR A 108 -2.81 -0.52 6.70
C THR A 108 -2.93 -1.97 7.18
N GLN A 109 -2.09 -2.89 6.69
CA GLN A 109 -2.22 -4.30 7.05
C GLN A 109 -1.78 -4.55 8.48
N THR A 110 -2.55 -5.40 9.15
CA THR A 110 -2.35 -5.86 10.51
C THR A 110 -0.99 -6.54 10.74
N PHE A 111 -0.37 -7.15 9.73
CA PHE A 111 0.96 -7.76 9.87
C PHE A 111 2.10 -6.73 9.99
N LEU A 112 1.98 -5.56 9.37
CA LEU A 112 2.98 -4.49 9.56
C LEU A 112 3.03 -4.08 11.03
N GLN A 113 1.92 -4.15 11.75
CA GLN A 113 1.89 -3.85 13.18
C GLN A 113 2.79 -4.78 13.99
N LEU A 114 2.87 -6.08 13.64
CA LEU A 114 3.77 -7.02 14.32
C LEU A 114 5.23 -6.65 14.06
N ILE A 115 5.57 -6.30 12.81
CA ILE A 115 6.92 -5.87 12.44
C ILE A 115 7.28 -4.56 13.15
N TRP A 116 6.35 -3.60 13.19
CA TRP A 116 6.55 -2.32 13.86
C TRP A 116 6.77 -2.50 15.36
N ARG A 117 5.96 -3.35 16.03
CA ARG A 117 6.16 -3.65 17.46
C ARG A 117 7.53 -4.25 17.72
N GLN A 118 7.98 -5.16 16.85
CA GLN A 118 9.31 -5.75 16.98
C GLN A 118 10.43 -4.74 16.74
N TYR A 119 10.28 -3.91 15.71
CA TYR A 119 11.22 -2.82 15.43
C TYR A 119 11.31 -1.86 16.62
N PHE A 120 10.17 -1.49 17.20
CA PHE A 120 10.10 -0.61 18.36
C PHE A 120 10.80 -1.20 19.58
N VAL A 121 10.50 -2.46 19.94
CA VAL A 121 11.12 -3.13 21.09
C VAL A 121 12.64 -3.31 20.89
N GLY A 122 13.08 -3.51 19.66
CA GLY A 122 14.50 -3.62 19.31
C GLY A 122 15.21 -2.27 19.12
N SER A 123 14.52 -1.13 19.22
CA SER A 123 15.14 0.16 18.96
C SER A 123 16.00 0.65 20.14
N PRO A 124 17.09 1.41 19.87
CA PRO A 124 17.91 1.99 20.93
C PRO A 124 17.11 2.90 21.87
N GLU A 125 16.11 3.61 21.33
CA GLU A 125 15.25 4.51 22.10
C GLU A 125 14.41 3.72 23.11
N ALA A 126 13.77 2.62 22.69
CA ALA A 126 13.00 1.79 23.60
C ALA A 126 13.87 1.18 24.72
N ALA A 127 15.09 0.78 24.40
CA ALA A 127 16.06 0.27 25.37
C ALA A 127 16.49 1.37 26.37
N GLN A 128 16.79 2.59 25.90
CA GLN A 128 17.19 3.71 26.76
C GLN A 128 16.11 4.11 27.78
N PHE A 129 14.83 4.02 27.40
CA PHE A 129 13.71 4.31 28.29
C PHE A 129 13.28 3.10 29.14
N GLY A 130 13.96 1.95 29.03
CA GLY A 130 13.60 0.70 29.72
C GLY A 130 12.23 0.16 29.32
N LEU A 131 11.79 0.48 28.09
CA LEU A 131 10.52 0.01 27.54
C LEU A 131 10.64 -1.40 26.97
N THR A 132 11.81 -1.76 26.44
CA THR A 132 12.09 -3.08 25.90
C THR A 132 11.79 -4.18 26.93
N GLU A 133 12.36 -4.07 28.14
CA GLU A 133 12.18 -5.06 29.21
C GLU A 133 10.73 -5.09 29.70
N LYS A 134 10.09 -3.92 29.80
CA LYS A 134 8.68 -3.84 30.22
C LYS A 134 7.75 -4.49 29.21
N LEU A 135 7.92 -4.24 27.92
CA LEU A 135 7.05 -4.74 26.87
C LEU A 135 7.25 -6.22 26.59
N VAL A 136 8.50 -6.69 26.57
CA VAL A 136 8.82 -8.13 26.43
C VAL A 136 8.42 -8.91 27.68
N GLY A 137 8.52 -8.29 28.86
CA GLY A 137 8.09 -8.88 30.12
C GLY A 137 6.56 -9.02 30.28
N LEU A 138 5.76 -8.42 29.40
CA LEU A 138 4.31 -8.64 29.37
C LEU A 138 4.03 -10.05 28.83
N GLN A 139 3.86 -11.00 29.75
CA GLN A 139 3.61 -12.39 29.43
C GLN A 139 2.25 -12.85 29.96
N TRP A 140 1.54 -13.65 29.18
CA TRP A 140 0.33 -14.34 29.59
C TRP A 140 0.53 -15.85 29.40
N LYS A 141 0.46 -16.60 30.52
CA LYS A 141 0.71 -18.06 30.54
C LYS A 141 2.04 -18.48 29.88
N GLY A 142 3.09 -17.66 30.02
CA GLY A 142 4.42 -17.93 29.45
C GLY A 142 4.63 -17.44 28.01
N TYR A 143 3.58 -16.93 27.34
CA TYR A 143 3.69 -16.36 25.99
C TYR A 143 3.75 -14.83 26.04
N GLY A 144 4.64 -14.22 25.25
CA GLY A 144 4.76 -12.77 25.14
C GLY A 144 3.51 -12.14 24.50
N TRP A 145 2.98 -11.08 25.10
CA TRP A 145 1.75 -10.41 24.63
C TRP A 145 2.00 -9.43 23.50
N PHE A 146 3.02 -8.57 23.64
CA PHE A 146 3.23 -7.43 22.76
C PHE A 146 4.07 -7.78 21.52
N SER A 147 5.26 -8.34 21.75
CA SER A 147 6.21 -8.79 20.73
C SER A 147 7.18 -9.80 21.36
N PRO A 148 7.78 -10.73 20.59
CA PRO A 148 8.89 -11.56 21.06
C PRO A 148 10.08 -10.72 21.54
N SER A 149 10.91 -11.30 22.40
CA SER A 149 12.20 -10.68 22.78
C SER A 149 13.08 -10.48 21.53
N PRO A 150 13.90 -9.41 21.45
CA PRO A 150 14.92 -9.28 20.39
C PRO A 150 15.85 -10.49 20.26
N ASP A 151 16.09 -11.20 21.38
CA ASP A 151 16.94 -12.39 21.45
C ASP A 151 16.17 -13.71 21.21
N SER A 152 14.86 -13.65 20.91
CA SER A 152 14.05 -14.82 20.61
C SER A 152 14.52 -15.51 19.33
N GLU A 153 14.45 -16.84 19.32
CA GLU A 153 14.76 -17.67 18.17
C GLU A 153 13.90 -17.32 16.94
N ALA A 154 12.65 -16.89 17.16
CA ALA A 154 11.76 -16.41 16.09
C ALA A 154 12.37 -15.23 15.31
N ILE A 155 13.03 -14.33 16.03
CA ILE A 155 13.57 -13.07 15.50
C ILE A 155 14.91 -13.33 14.83
N ILE A 156 15.75 -14.16 15.45
CA ILE A 156 17.03 -14.61 14.89
C ILE A 156 16.79 -15.32 13.55
N GLN A 157 15.81 -16.23 13.49
CA GLN A 157 15.45 -16.96 12.27
C GLN A 157 14.58 -16.15 11.29
N ARG A 158 14.18 -14.91 11.65
CA ARG A 158 13.33 -14.01 10.85
C ARG A 158 12.04 -14.68 10.38
N THR A 159 11.39 -15.42 11.27
CA THR A 159 10.17 -16.18 10.96
C THR A 159 9.01 -15.75 11.85
N PHE A 160 7.81 -15.75 11.27
CA PHE A 160 6.55 -15.62 12.02
C PHE A 160 6.02 -16.97 12.49
N PHE A 161 6.57 -18.08 11.98
CA PHE A 161 6.15 -19.44 12.32
C PHE A 161 6.93 -19.93 13.55
N HIS A 162 6.70 -19.29 14.69
CA HIS A 162 7.31 -19.65 15.97
C HIS A 162 6.31 -19.44 17.11
N GLU A 163 6.46 -20.20 18.19
CA GLU A 163 5.55 -20.14 19.34
C GLU A 163 5.55 -18.78 20.04
N ASP A 164 6.66 -18.05 20.02
CA ASP A 164 6.77 -16.69 20.56
C ASP A 164 5.85 -15.68 19.86
N TRP A 165 5.48 -15.94 18.60
CA TRP A 165 4.54 -15.12 17.84
C TRP A 165 3.08 -15.53 18.02
N LEU A 166 2.81 -16.66 18.67
CA LEU A 166 1.48 -17.26 18.74
C LEU A 166 0.47 -16.33 19.40
N LEU A 167 0.81 -15.76 20.56
CA LEU A 167 -0.08 -14.85 21.27
C LEU A 167 -0.25 -13.50 20.56
N PRO A 168 0.81 -12.79 20.09
CA PRO A 168 0.65 -11.55 19.34
C PRO A 168 -0.18 -11.72 18.06
N ILE A 169 0.03 -12.81 17.31
CA ILE A 169 -0.76 -13.12 16.10
C ILE A 169 -2.21 -13.46 16.48
N LEU A 170 -2.44 -14.25 17.52
CA LEU A 170 -3.79 -14.60 17.95
C LEU A 170 -4.60 -13.35 18.32
N LEU A 171 -4.01 -12.44 19.08
CA LEU A 171 -4.64 -11.17 19.45
C LEU A 171 -4.92 -10.28 18.24
N LEU A 172 -3.99 -10.27 17.28
CA LEU A 172 -4.18 -9.59 16.01
C LEU A 172 -5.40 -10.12 15.26
N VAL A 173 -5.48 -11.45 15.10
CA VAL A 173 -6.58 -12.12 14.40
C VAL A 173 -7.91 -11.91 15.11
N ILE A 174 -7.94 -12.03 16.45
CA ILE A 174 -9.13 -11.72 17.25
C ILE A 174 -9.54 -10.26 17.04
N GLY A 175 -8.59 -9.34 17.07
CA GLY A 175 -8.84 -7.91 16.83
C GLY A 175 -9.47 -7.65 15.46
N ILE A 176 -9.01 -8.33 14.41
CA ILE A 176 -9.59 -8.25 13.06
C ILE A 176 -11.00 -8.84 12.99
N ILE A 177 -11.27 -9.94 13.69
CA ILE A 177 -12.60 -10.59 13.68
C ILE A 177 -13.63 -9.75 14.44
N VAL A 178 -13.21 -9.05 15.49
CA VAL A 178 -14.09 -8.26 16.35
C VAL A 178 -14.36 -6.86 15.77
N SER A 179 -13.45 -6.31 14.96
CA SER A 179 -13.59 -5.00 14.31
C SER A 179 -14.55 -5.02 13.13
#